data_AF-A0A376RI04-F1
#
_entry.id   AF-A0A376RI04-F1
#
_cell.length_a   1.000
_cell.length_b   1.000
_cell.length_c   1.000
_cell.angle_alpha   90.00
_cell.angle_beta   90.00
_cell.angle_gamma   90.00
#
_symmetry.space_group_name_H-M   'P 1'
#
loop_
_entity.id
_entity.type
_entity.pdbx_description
1 polymer ?
#
loop_
_entity_poly.entity_id
_entity_poly.type
_entity_poly.pdbx_seq_one_letter_code
_entity_poly.pdbx_strand_id
1 'polypeptide(L)'
;MTTLRELPPEERPAAGAVINEAKEQVQQALNARKAELESAALNARLAAETIDVSLPGRRIENGGLHPVTRTIDRIESFFGELGFTVATGPEIEDDYHNFDALNIPGHHPARADHDTFWFDATRLLRTQTSGVQIRTMKAQQPPIRIIAPGRVYRNDYDQTHTPMFHQMEGLIVDTNISFTNLKGTLHDFLRNFFEEDLQIRFRPSYFPFTEPSAEVDVMGKNGKWLEVLGCGMVHPNVLRNVGIDPEVYSGFAFGMGMERLTMLRYGVTDLRSFFENDLRFLKQFK
;
A
#
# COMPACT_ATOMS: atom_id res chain seq x y z
N MET A 1 0.97 -65.96 53.62
CA MET A 1 1.98 -65.44 54.57
C MET A 1 1.74 -65.94 55.99
N THR A 2 0.53 -65.84 56.54
CA THR A 2 0.18 -66.33 57.90
C THR A 2 0.41 -67.84 58.11
N THR A 3 0.17 -68.66 57.08
CA THR A 3 0.38 -70.13 57.07
C THR A 3 1.84 -70.57 56.92
N LEU A 4 2.79 -69.68 56.61
CA LEU A 4 4.23 -70.03 56.52
C LEU A 4 4.81 -70.44 57.88
N ARG A 5 4.18 -70.00 58.97
CA ARG A 5 4.60 -70.32 60.35
C ARG A 5 4.41 -71.80 60.70
N GLU A 6 3.58 -72.52 59.94
CA GLU A 6 3.23 -73.92 60.15
C GLU A 6 4.15 -74.90 59.39
N LEU A 7 5.02 -74.40 58.50
CA LEU A 7 5.98 -75.21 57.73
C LEU A 7 7.33 -75.38 58.45
N PRO A 8 8.08 -76.48 58.20
CA PRO A 8 9.42 -76.70 58.72
C PRO A 8 10.40 -75.58 58.32
N PRO A 9 11.38 -75.21 59.18
CA PRO A 9 12.29 -74.08 58.93
C PRO A 9 13.01 -74.12 57.58
N GLU A 10 13.34 -75.32 57.10
CA GLU A 10 14.10 -75.55 55.87
C GLU A 10 13.26 -75.36 54.59
N GLU A 11 11.93 -75.55 54.66
CA GLU A 11 11.01 -75.40 53.52
C GLU A 11 10.38 -73.99 53.41
N ARG A 12 10.45 -73.21 54.50
CA ARG A 12 9.94 -71.82 54.55
C ARG A 12 10.50 -70.88 53.47
N PRO A 13 11.80 -70.93 53.09
CA PRO A 13 12.32 -70.06 52.03
C PRO A 13 11.72 -70.36 50.66
N ALA A 14 11.59 -71.65 50.29
CA ALA A 14 11.01 -72.06 49.01
C ALA A 14 9.51 -71.74 48.94
N ALA A 15 8.75 -72.05 50.01
CA ALA A 15 7.34 -71.68 50.08
C ALA A 15 7.12 -70.16 50.11
N GLY A 16 8.02 -69.40 50.74
CA GLY A 16 8.01 -67.94 50.75
C GLY A 16 8.28 -67.32 49.36
N ALA A 17 9.19 -67.92 48.59
CA ALA A 17 9.48 -67.52 47.22
C ALA A 17 8.24 -67.68 46.31
N VAL A 18 7.58 -68.84 46.36
CA VAL A 18 6.34 -69.09 45.59
C VAL A 18 5.21 -68.14 45.98
N ILE A 19 5.07 -67.82 47.27
CA ILE A 19 4.06 -66.86 47.75
C ILE A 19 4.39 -65.43 47.30
N ASN A 20 5.66 -65.04 47.27
CA ASN A 20 6.08 -63.74 46.77
C ASN A 20 5.89 -63.62 45.26
N GLU A 21 6.19 -64.68 44.51
CA GLU A 21 5.93 -64.76 43.07
C GLU A 21 4.42 -64.64 42.77
N ALA A 22 3.58 -65.36 43.51
CA ALA A 22 2.13 -65.23 43.39
C ALA A 22 1.63 -63.81 43.75
N LYS A 23 2.21 -63.18 44.78
CA LYS A 23 1.93 -61.78 45.13
C LYS A 23 2.33 -60.82 44.01
N GLU A 24 3.47 -61.05 43.38
CA GLU A 24 3.97 -60.23 42.27
C GLU A 24 3.11 -60.40 41.02
N GLN A 25 2.70 -61.64 40.68
CA GLN A 25 1.75 -61.90 39.59
C GLN A 25 0.42 -61.17 39.81
N VAL A 26 -0.13 -61.19 41.03
CA VAL A 26 -1.34 -60.43 41.38
C VAL A 26 -1.09 -58.93 41.26
N GLN A 27 0.04 -58.41 41.74
CA GLN A 27 0.38 -56.99 41.64
C GLN A 27 0.55 -56.55 40.17
N GLN A 28 1.18 -57.37 39.33
CA GLN A 28 1.34 -57.12 37.91
C GLN A 28 -0.04 -57.10 37.22
N ALA A 29 -0.91 -58.06 37.50
CA ALA A 29 -2.27 -58.10 36.97
C ALA A 29 -3.10 -56.87 37.41
N LEU A 30 -2.98 -56.45 38.68
CA LEU A 30 -3.63 -55.25 39.19
C LEU A 30 -3.12 -53.97 38.50
N ASN A 31 -1.80 -53.85 38.31
CA ASN A 31 -1.18 -52.71 37.64
C ASN A 31 -1.59 -52.64 36.17
N ALA A 32 -1.60 -53.79 35.47
CA ALA A 32 -2.07 -53.88 34.09
C ALA A 32 -3.53 -53.44 33.97
N ARG A 33 -4.41 -53.96 34.84
CA ARG A 33 -5.83 -53.60 34.82
C ARG A 33 -6.07 -52.14 35.19
N LYS A 34 -5.29 -51.59 36.13
CA LYS A 34 -5.33 -50.16 36.47
C LYS A 34 -4.97 -49.30 35.26
N ALA A 35 -3.90 -49.62 34.54
CA ALA A 35 -3.48 -48.87 33.35
C ALA A 35 -4.52 -48.93 32.22
N GLU A 36 -5.16 -50.09 32.01
CA GLU A 36 -6.26 -50.23 31.06
C GLU A 36 -7.45 -49.32 31.42
N LEU A 37 -7.86 -49.31 32.69
CA LEU A 37 -8.98 -48.49 33.15
C LEU A 37 -8.66 -46.98 33.06
N GLU A 38 -7.44 -46.57 33.37
CA GLU A 38 -6.98 -45.19 33.21
C GLU A 38 -6.98 -44.77 31.73
N SER A 39 -6.50 -45.63 30.82
CA SER A 39 -6.53 -45.38 29.38
C SER A 39 -7.97 -45.32 28.84
N ALA A 40 -8.85 -46.22 29.29
CA ALA A 40 -10.26 -46.21 28.90
C ALA A 40 -10.98 -44.94 29.39
N ALA A 41 -10.71 -44.48 30.62
CA ALA A 41 -11.24 -43.24 31.15
C ALA A 41 -10.73 -42.01 30.38
N LEU A 42 -9.44 -42.01 30.00
CA LEU A 42 -8.86 -40.96 29.16
C LEU A 42 -9.52 -40.93 27.77
N ASN A 43 -9.64 -42.08 27.09
CA ASN A 43 -10.25 -42.17 25.77
C ASN A 43 -11.73 -41.78 25.78
N ALA A 44 -12.48 -42.16 26.83
CA ALA A 44 -13.86 -41.72 27.01
C ALA A 44 -13.96 -40.19 27.16
N ARG A 45 -13.02 -39.58 27.89
CA ARG A 45 -12.94 -38.11 28.03
C ARG A 45 -12.59 -37.44 26.69
N LEU A 46 -11.58 -37.93 25.98
CA LEU A 46 -11.19 -37.41 24.66
C LEU A 46 -12.33 -37.51 23.64
N ALA A 47 -13.08 -38.62 23.65
CA ALA A 47 -14.25 -38.79 22.78
C ALA A 47 -15.37 -37.78 23.11
N ALA A 48 -15.60 -37.48 24.40
CA ALA A 48 -16.58 -36.50 24.84
C ALA A 48 -16.14 -35.04 24.58
N GLU A 49 -14.83 -34.77 24.62
CA GLU A 49 -14.22 -33.47 24.35
C GLU A 49 -13.92 -33.23 22.86
N THR A 50 -14.23 -34.21 22.00
CA THR A 50 -14.10 -34.06 20.55
C THR A 50 -15.09 -33.01 20.06
N ILE A 51 -14.56 -31.98 19.41
CA ILE A 51 -15.34 -30.89 18.82
C ILE A 51 -15.22 -30.93 17.30
N ASP A 52 -16.13 -30.24 16.61
CA ASP A 52 -15.97 -29.95 15.19
C ASP A 52 -14.87 -28.90 15.00
N VAL A 53 -13.70 -29.36 14.57
CA VAL A 53 -12.51 -28.52 14.30
C VAL A 53 -12.68 -27.62 13.08
N SER A 54 -13.73 -27.80 12.27
CA SER A 54 -14.01 -26.97 11.10
C SER A 54 -14.84 -25.72 11.42
N LEU A 55 -15.38 -25.62 12.64
CA LEU A 55 -16.18 -24.46 13.04
C LEU A 55 -15.36 -23.16 12.93
N PRO A 56 -15.98 -22.06 12.46
CA PRO A 56 -15.32 -20.76 12.42
C PRO A 56 -14.79 -20.36 13.80
N GLY A 57 -13.49 -20.09 13.88
CA GLY A 57 -12.85 -19.64 15.10
C GLY A 57 -13.37 -18.28 15.59
N ARG A 58 -13.25 -18.03 16.89
CA ARG A 58 -13.63 -16.74 17.50
C ARG A 58 -12.60 -15.67 17.14
N ARG A 59 -12.97 -14.72 16.29
CA ARG A 59 -12.12 -13.60 15.88
C ARG A 59 -12.97 -12.39 15.52
N ILE A 60 -12.36 -11.20 15.53
CA ILE A 60 -12.86 -10.05 14.79
C ILE A 60 -12.41 -10.16 13.33
N GLU A 61 -13.19 -9.66 12.37
CA GLU A 61 -12.70 -9.64 10.99
C GLU A 61 -11.47 -8.73 10.86
N ASN A 62 -10.51 -9.14 10.01
CA ASN A 62 -9.40 -8.27 9.68
C ASN A 62 -9.92 -7.01 8.95
N GLY A 63 -9.29 -5.87 9.22
CA GLY A 63 -9.54 -4.64 8.50
C GLY A 63 -9.11 -4.70 7.03
N GLY A 64 -9.35 -3.62 6.30
CA GLY A 64 -8.85 -3.42 4.95
C GLY A 64 -8.44 -1.96 4.78
N LEU A 65 -7.49 -1.73 3.88
CA LEU A 65 -7.12 -0.38 3.46
C LEU A 65 -8.12 0.12 2.41
N HIS A 66 -8.30 1.44 2.35
CA HIS A 66 -9.03 2.06 1.25
C HIS A 66 -8.29 1.76 -0.08
N PRO A 67 -9.00 1.46 -1.19
CA PRO A 67 -8.35 1.10 -2.46
C PRO A 67 -7.35 2.15 -2.97
N VAL A 68 -7.63 3.44 -2.77
CA VAL A 68 -6.70 4.52 -3.11
C VAL A 68 -5.43 4.48 -2.25
N THR A 69 -5.54 4.16 -0.95
CA THR A 69 -4.37 3.98 -0.07
C THR A 69 -3.50 2.84 -0.55
N ARG A 70 -4.09 1.70 -0.96
CA ARG A 70 -3.33 0.58 -1.54
C ARG A 70 -2.55 1.00 -2.79
N THR A 71 -3.16 1.83 -3.63
CA THR A 71 -2.50 2.39 -4.82
C THR A 71 -1.34 3.30 -4.43
N ILE A 72 -1.54 4.23 -3.49
CA ILE A 72 -0.49 5.12 -2.99
C ILE A 72 0.68 4.30 -2.42
N ASP A 73 0.42 3.38 -1.50
CA ASP A 73 1.46 2.56 -0.85
C ASP A 73 2.25 1.73 -1.88
N ARG A 74 1.59 1.18 -2.91
CA ARG A 74 2.26 0.47 -4.02
C ARG A 74 3.16 1.40 -4.82
N ILE A 75 2.69 2.59 -5.16
CA ILE A 75 3.48 3.57 -5.90
C ILE A 75 4.68 4.02 -5.07
N GLU A 76 4.47 4.30 -3.77
CA GLU A 76 5.55 4.63 -2.85
C GLU A 76 6.60 3.53 -2.79
N SER A 77 6.21 2.24 -2.75
CA SER A 77 7.18 1.14 -2.77
C SER A 77 8.02 1.13 -4.05
N PHE A 78 7.42 1.31 -5.23
CA PHE A 78 8.15 1.27 -6.50
C PHE A 78 9.16 2.40 -6.62
N PHE A 79 8.75 3.62 -6.27
CA PHE A 79 9.65 4.78 -6.34
C PHE A 79 10.65 4.80 -5.18
N GLY A 80 10.31 4.22 -4.03
CA GLY A 80 11.21 4.03 -2.90
C GLY A 80 12.40 3.15 -3.24
N GLU A 81 12.20 2.08 -4.03
CA GLU A 81 13.29 1.23 -4.56
C GLU A 81 14.26 2.02 -5.47
N LEU A 82 13.76 3.06 -6.15
CA LEU A 82 14.56 3.99 -6.95
C LEU A 82 15.17 5.12 -6.12
N GLY A 83 15.03 5.10 -4.79
CA GLY A 83 15.57 6.11 -3.88
C GLY A 83 14.78 7.43 -3.83
N PHE A 84 13.52 7.44 -4.27
CA PHE A 84 12.66 8.60 -4.04
C PHE A 84 12.21 8.66 -2.58
N THR A 85 12.28 9.84 -1.98
CA THR A 85 11.78 10.09 -0.62
C THR A 85 10.37 10.66 -0.66
N VAL A 86 9.50 10.25 0.27
CA VAL A 86 8.15 10.82 0.38
C VAL A 86 8.21 12.20 1.03
N ALA A 87 7.60 13.19 0.40
CA ALA A 87 7.44 14.54 0.91
C ALA A 87 5.96 14.92 0.94
N THR A 88 5.53 15.65 1.97
CA THR A 88 4.15 16.12 2.10
C THR A 88 4.12 17.63 2.36
N GLY A 89 2.96 18.24 2.14
CA GLY A 89 2.76 19.66 2.40
C GLY A 89 1.29 19.99 2.67
N PRO A 90 1.01 21.25 3.02
CA PRO A 90 -0.33 21.70 3.37
C PRO A 90 -1.31 21.59 2.20
N GLU A 91 -2.60 21.40 2.50
CA GLU A 91 -3.69 21.32 1.51
C GLU A 91 -4.28 22.70 1.18
N ILE A 92 -4.31 23.60 2.16
CA ILE A 92 -4.56 25.03 1.94
C ILE A 92 -3.23 25.67 1.58
N GLU A 93 -3.17 26.29 0.41
CA GLU A 93 -1.98 26.84 -0.18
C GLU A 93 -2.13 28.32 -0.53
N ASP A 94 -1.02 29.00 -0.79
CA ASP A 94 -1.01 30.34 -1.35
C ASP A 94 -0.83 30.33 -2.89
N ASP A 95 -1.16 31.48 -3.50
CA ASP A 95 -1.02 31.72 -4.94
C ASP A 95 0.42 31.51 -5.45
N TYR A 96 1.41 31.79 -4.59
CA TYR A 96 2.82 31.67 -4.96
C TYR A 96 3.22 30.21 -5.21
N HIS A 97 2.95 29.31 -4.27
CA HIS A 97 3.39 27.92 -4.39
C HIS A 97 2.49 27.09 -5.32
N ASN A 98 1.21 27.43 -5.44
CA ASN A 98 0.30 26.71 -6.34
C ASN A 98 0.40 27.19 -7.79
N PHE A 99 0.84 28.43 -8.05
CA PHE A 99 0.87 28.99 -9.41
C PHE A 99 2.13 29.77 -9.77
N ASP A 100 2.43 30.90 -9.10
CA ASP A 100 3.52 31.81 -9.55
C ASP A 100 4.85 31.06 -9.71
N ALA A 101 5.20 30.26 -8.70
CA ALA A 101 6.46 29.54 -8.66
C ALA A 101 6.56 28.44 -9.72
N LEU A 102 5.42 28.02 -10.27
CA LEU A 102 5.26 27.03 -11.32
C LEU A 102 5.11 27.68 -12.70
N ASN A 103 5.55 28.94 -12.85
CA ASN A 103 5.55 29.67 -14.12
C ASN A 103 4.12 29.89 -14.66
N ILE A 104 3.13 29.97 -13.78
CA ILE A 104 1.72 30.25 -14.11
C ILE A 104 1.40 31.66 -13.62
N PRO A 105 1.44 32.71 -14.45
CA PRO A 105 1.14 34.08 -14.00
C PRO A 105 -0.35 34.31 -13.73
N GLY A 106 -0.68 35.41 -13.04
CA GLY A 106 -2.05 35.80 -12.65
C GLY A 106 -3.11 35.79 -13.77
N HIS A 107 -2.70 36.15 -14.99
CA HIS A 107 -3.57 36.21 -16.16
C HIS A 107 -3.63 34.88 -16.95
N HIS A 108 -3.00 33.81 -16.45
CA HIS A 108 -2.99 32.52 -17.12
C HIS A 108 -4.35 31.80 -16.97
N PRO A 109 -4.89 31.16 -18.03
CA PRO A 109 -6.17 30.47 -17.96
C PRO A 109 -6.28 29.42 -16.85
N ALA A 110 -5.16 28.78 -16.47
CA ALA A 110 -5.11 27.81 -15.37
C ALA A 110 -5.49 28.37 -13.99
N ARG A 111 -5.54 29.70 -13.82
CA ARG A 111 -5.98 30.34 -12.57
C ARG A 111 -7.45 30.71 -12.56
N ALA A 112 -8.20 30.39 -13.62
CA ALA A 112 -9.60 30.76 -13.73
C ALA A 112 -10.40 30.32 -12.49
N ASP A 113 -11.23 31.23 -11.97
CA ASP A 113 -12.04 31.05 -10.76
C ASP A 113 -13.00 29.86 -10.84
N HIS A 114 -13.31 29.37 -12.04
CA HIS A 114 -14.24 28.27 -12.22
C HIS A 114 -13.69 26.93 -11.72
N ASP A 115 -12.37 26.72 -11.72
CA ASP A 115 -11.75 25.42 -11.41
C ASP A 115 -11.04 25.37 -10.04
N THR A 116 -10.73 26.53 -9.44
CA THR A 116 -9.93 26.62 -8.19
C THR A 116 -10.79 27.12 -7.03
N PHE A 117 -10.73 26.45 -5.88
CA PHE A 117 -11.42 26.89 -4.67
C PHE A 117 -10.60 27.94 -3.91
N TRP A 118 -10.92 29.21 -4.11
CA TRP A 118 -10.31 30.35 -3.42
C TRP A 118 -11.01 30.66 -2.09
N PHE A 119 -10.24 31.00 -1.06
CA PHE A 119 -10.73 31.55 0.20
C PHE A 119 -10.75 33.08 0.17
N ASP A 120 -9.74 33.69 -0.46
CA ASP A 120 -9.60 35.11 -0.71
C ASP A 120 -8.67 35.33 -1.92
N ALA A 121 -8.12 36.53 -2.09
CA ALA A 121 -7.26 36.87 -3.22
C ALA A 121 -5.92 36.10 -3.29
N THR A 122 -5.54 35.36 -2.24
CA THR A 122 -4.22 34.68 -2.17
C THR A 122 -4.29 33.25 -1.68
N ARG A 123 -5.21 32.92 -0.76
CA ARG A 123 -5.33 31.60 -0.16
C ARG A 123 -6.32 30.74 -0.94
N LEU A 124 -5.98 29.49 -1.20
CA LEU A 124 -6.77 28.55 -1.99
C LEU A 124 -6.59 27.10 -1.51
N LEU A 125 -7.49 26.20 -1.91
CA LEU A 125 -7.23 24.76 -1.83
C LEU A 125 -6.37 24.34 -3.00
N ARG A 126 -5.24 23.67 -2.73
CA ARG A 126 -4.26 23.34 -3.77
C ARG A 126 -4.88 22.50 -4.89
N THR A 127 -4.56 22.84 -6.13
CA THR A 127 -5.07 22.13 -7.33
C THR A 127 -4.11 21.05 -7.83
N GLN A 128 -2.88 21.05 -7.29
CA GLN A 128 -1.78 20.11 -7.51
C GLN A 128 -0.98 19.90 -6.22
N THR A 129 -0.13 18.87 -6.14
CA THR A 129 0.85 18.72 -5.04
C THR A 129 2.21 19.37 -5.34
N SER A 130 2.31 20.10 -6.46
CA SER A 130 3.52 20.78 -6.93
C SER A 130 4.07 21.83 -5.97
N GLY A 131 3.24 22.39 -5.09
CA GLY A 131 3.72 23.29 -4.02
C GLY A 131 4.72 22.62 -3.07
N VAL A 132 4.65 21.29 -2.90
CA VAL A 132 5.65 20.51 -2.15
C VAL A 132 6.99 20.51 -2.89
N GLN A 133 6.97 20.35 -4.20
CA GLN A 133 8.18 20.37 -5.03
C GLN A 133 8.92 21.71 -4.91
N ILE A 134 8.19 22.83 -5.01
CA ILE A 134 8.75 24.18 -4.86
C ILE A 134 9.40 24.35 -3.48
N ARG A 135 8.71 23.92 -2.41
CA ARG A 135 9.24 24.03 -1.04
C ARG A 135 10.50 23.19 -0.86
N THR A 136 10.51 21.96 -1.35
CA THR A 136 11.68 21.09 -1.26
C THR A 136 12.86 21.68 -2.02
N MET A 137 12.66 22.14 -3.26
CA MET A 137 13.75 22.75 -4.05
C MET A 137 14.27 24.06 -3.45
N LYS A 138 13.45 24.82 -2.73
CA LYS A 138 13.92 26.00 -1.98
C LYS A 138 14.74 25.65 -0.74
N ALA A 139 14.44 24.52 -0.10
CA ALA A 139 15.08 24.08 1.14
C ALA A 139 16.32 23.20 0.91
N GLN A 140 16.49 22.66 -0.29
CA GLN A 140 17.55 21.70 -0.62
C GLN A 140 18.10 21.97 -2.03
N GLN A 141 19.43 21.90 -2.18
CA GLN A 141 20.08 21.89 -3.49
C GLN A 141 20.12 20.46 -4.07
N PRO A 142 20.13 20.28 -5.41
CA PRO A 142 20.31 18.98 -6.04
C PRO A 142 21.53 18.19 -5.51
N PRO A 143 21.46 16.84 -5.44
CA PRO A 143 20.42 15.98 -6.00
C PRO A 143 19.13 15.96 -5.17
N ILE A 144 17.99 16.05 -5.86
CA ILE A 144 16.64 15.97 -5.26
C ILE A 144 15.90 14.83 -5.94
N ARG A 145 15.27 13.95 -5.15
CA ARG A 145 14.47 12.85 -5.64
C ARG A 145 13.32 12.58 -4.68
N ILE A 146 12.12 13.07 -5.01
CA ILE A 146 10.96 13.02 -4.13
C ILE A 146 9.69 12.59 -4.85
N ILE A 147 8.80 11.97 -4.10
CA ILE A 147 7.40 11.78 -4.47
C ILE A 147 6.51 12.49 -3.43
N ALA A 148 5.42 13.10 -3.89
CA ALA A 148 4.54 13.95 -3.12
C ALA A 148 3.08 13.51 -3.27
N PRO A 149 2.65 12.50 -2.49
CA PRO A 149 1.24 12.13 -2.41
C PRO A 149 0.45 13.19 -1.66
N GLY A 150 -0.78 13.44 -2.08
CA GLY A 150 -1.66 14.33 -1.36
C GLY A 150 -3.04 14.50 -1.98
N ARG A 151 -3.97 14.99 -1.17
CA ARG A 151 -5.28 15.44 -1.65
C ARG A 151 -5.14 16.75 -2.39
N VAL A 152 -5.87 16.87 -3.49
CA VAL A 152 -5.96 18.08 -4.30
C VAL A 152 -7.43 18.36 -4.61
N TYR A 153 -7.74 19.59 -4.95
CA TYR A 153 -9.11 20.08 -5.06
C TYR A 153 -9.31 20.82 -6.37
N ARG A 154 -10.41 20.52 -7.06
CA ARG A 154 -10.82 21.20 -8.28
C ARG A 154 -12.33 21.29 -8.30
N ASN A 155 -12.90 22.37 -8.79
CA ASN A 155 -14.34 22.55 -8.78
C ASN A 155 -15.03 21.86 -9.97
N ASP A 156 -14.92 20.53 -10.02
CA ASP A 156 -15.56 19.67 -11.01
C ASP A 156 -16.14 18.43 -10.34
N TYR A 157 -17.32 17.98 -10.80
CA TYR A 157 -18.02 16.82 -10.25
C TYR A 157 -18.85 16.09 -11.30
N ASP A 158 -18.33 14.95 -11.76
CA ASP A 158 -19.01 14.04 -12.68
C ASP A 158 -18.63 12.56 -12.36
N GLN A 159 -18.83 11.64 -13.31
CA GLN A 159 -18.46 10.21 -13.11
C GLN A 159 -16.95 9.96 -13.01
N THR A 160 -16.15 10.87 -13.55
CA THR A 160 -14.70 10.80 -13.69
C THR A 160 -13.96 11.90 -12.93
N HIS A 161 -14.68 12.85 -12.34
CA HIS A 161 -14.15 13.98 -11.59
C HIS A 161 -14.86 14.13 -10.25
N THR A 162 -14.08 14.43 -9.21
CA THR A 162 -14.59 14.74 -7.88
C THR A 162 -13.93 16.00 -7.35
N PRO A 163 -14.61 16.78 -6.48
CA PRO A 163 -14.09 18.06 -6.02
C PRO A 163 -12.83 17.93 -5.18
N MET A 164 -12.61 16.74 -4.63
CA MET A 164 -11.38 16.31 -4.00
C MET A 164 -10.98 14.97 -4.61
N PHE A 165 -9.70 14.80 -4.92
CA PHE A 165 -9.10 13.54 -5.35
C PHE A 165 -7.65 13.50 -4.86
N HIS A 166 -6.95 12.39 -5.07
CA HIS A 166 -5.56 12.26 -4.66
C HIS A 166 -4.64 12.32 -5.88
N GLN A 167 -3.58 13.12 -5.78
CA GLN A 167 -2.48 13.10 -6.74
C GLN A 167 -1.22 12.56 -6.07
N MET A 168 -0.41 11.89 -6.90
CA MET A 168 0.99 11.63 -6.62
C MET A 168 1.79 12.38 -7.66
N GLU A 169 2.67 13.25 -7.21
CA GLU A 169 3.65 13.89 -8.07
C GLU A 169 5.05 13.39 -7.74
N GLY A 170 5.90 13.26 -8.74
CA GLY A 170 7.30 12.96 -8.55
C GLY A 170 8.18 14.02 -9.16
N LEU A 171 9.34 14.24 -8.55
CA LEU A 171 10.37 15.16 -9.00
C LEU A 171 11.73 14.51 -8.83
N ILE A 172 12.53 14.57 -9.89
CA ILE A 172 13.97 14.31 -9.82
C ILE A 172 14.72 15.47 -10.48
N VAL A 173 15.70 16.01 -9.77
CA VAL A 173 16.61 17.05 -10.27
C VAL A 173 18.04 16.64 -9.93
N ASP A 174 18.87 16.52 -10.97
CA ASP A 174 20.27 16.14 -10.87
C ASP A 174 21.03 16.61 -12.12
N THR A 175 22.34 16.41 -12.18
CA THR A 175 23.11 16.64 -13.41
C THR A 175 22.75 15.57 -14.45
N ASN A 176 22.62 15.98 -15.71
CA ASN A 176 22.42 15.09 -16.87
C ASN A 176 21.14 14.23 -16.86
N ILE A 177 20.07 14.70 -16.20
CA ILE A 177 18.74 14.08 -16.32
C ILE A 177 18.11 14.48 -17.66
N SER A 178 17.61 13.49 -18.40
CA SER A 178 17.11 13.68 -19.77
C SER A 178 15.70 13.12 -19.96
N PHE A 179 15.07 13.46 -21.08
CA PHE A 179 13.73 12.99 -21.41
C PHE A 179 13.67 11.46 -21.62
N THR A 180 14.79 10.82 -22.00
CA THR A 180 14.84 9.35 -22.08
C THR A 180 14.77 8.72 -20.69
N ASN A 181 15.33 9.36 -19.65
CA ASN A 181 15.17 8.92 -18.27
C ASN A 181 13.70 8.99 -17.86
N LEU A 182 13.01 10.11 -18.13
CA LEU A 182 11.57 10.24 -17.87
C LEU A 182 10.75 9.12 -18.52
N LYS A 183 10.97 8.89 -19.82
CA LYS A 183 10.25 7.83 -20.56
C LYS A 183 10.53 6.45 -19.98
N GLY A 184 11.79 6.14 -19.65
CA GLY A 184 12.19 4.86 -19.07
C GLY A 184 11.54 4.63 -17.70
N THR A 185 11.67 5.61 -16.80
CA THR A 185 11.10 5.54 -15.44
C THR A 185 9.58 5.32 -15.47
N LEU A 186 8.86 6.08 -16.29
CA LEU A 186 7.41 5.96 -16.38
C LEU A 186 6.95 4.67 -17.08
N HIS A 187 7.72 4.19 -18.07
CA HIS A 187 7.43 2.92 -18.73
C HIS A 187 7.60 1.75 -17.75
N ASP A 188 8.68 1.72 -16.99
CA ASP A 188 8.93 0.68 -15.98
C ASP A 188 7.90 0.76 -14.84
N PHE A 189 7.55 1.97 -14.41
CA PHE A 189 6.48 2.17 -13.43
C PHE A 189 5.14 1.60 -13.91
N LEU A 190 4.68 1.95 -15.11
CA LEU A 190 3.38 1.51 -15.62
C LEU A 190 3.32 -0.01 -15.81
N ARG A 191 4.40 -0.63 -16.28
CA ARG A 191 4.52 -2.09 -16.39
C ARG A 191 4.42 -2.77 -15.04
N ASN A 192 5.11 -2.26 -14.02
CA ASN A 192 5.05 -2.81 -12.66
C ASN A 192 3.69 -2.57 -12.00
N PHE A 193 3.08 -1.41 -12.21
CA PHE A 193 1.80 -1.07 -11.59
C PHE A 193 0.64 -1.94 -12.10
N PHE A 194 0.58 -2.13 -13.42
CA PHE A 194 -0.46 -2.91 -14.08
C PHE A 194 -0.11 -4.39 -14.21
N GLU A 195 1.15 -4.78 -14.02
CA GLU A 195 1.65 -6.16 -14.11
C GLU A 195 1.38 -6.78 -15.50
N GLU A 196 1.41 -5.94 -16.53
CA GLU A 196 1.11 -6.29 -17.92
C GLU A 196 2.05 -5.53 -18.87
N ASP A 197 2.34 -6.13 -20.02
CA ASP A 197 3.07 -5.47 -21.11
C ASP A 197 2.12 -4.54 -21.89
N LEU A 198 1.73 -3.44 -21.24
CA LEU A 198 0.76 -2.50 -21.79
C LEU A 198 1.31 -1.71 -22.97
N GLN A 199 0.44 -1.42 -23.94
CA GLN A 199 0.72 -0.41 -24.93
C GLN A 199 0.64 0.97 -24.27
N ILE A 200 1.77 1.65 -24.21
CA ILE A 200 1.94 2.97 -23.63
C ILE A 200 2.30 3.95 -24.75
N ARG A 201 1.65 5.11 -24.80
CA ARG A 201 2.04 6.19 -25.71
C ARG A 201 2.35 7.47 -24.93
N PHE A 202 3.40 8.15 -25.36
CA PHE A 202 3.73 9.50 -24.92
C PHE A 202 3.25 10.46 -26.02
N ARG A 203 2.30 11.33 -25.69
CA ARG A 203 1.82 12.38 -26.60
C ARG A 203 2.32 13.74 -26.13
N PRO A 204 2.80 14.62 -27.01
CA PRO A 204 3.13 15.98 -26.63
C PRO A 204 1.92 16.66 -25.97
N SER A 205 2.19 17.41 -24.91
CA SER A 205 1.20 18.22 -24.21
C SER A 205 1.82 19.55 -23.77
N TYR A 206 1.11 20.33 -22.98
CA TYR A 206 1.60 21.60 -22.47
C TYR A 206 1.29 21.75 -20.98
N PHE A 207 2.34 21.97 -20.19
CA PHE A 207 2.23 22.42 -18.80
C PHE A 207 3.18 23.61 -18.61
N PRO A 208 2.74 24.74 -18.02
CA PRO A 208 3.60 25.93 -17.88
C PRO A 208 4.91 25.70 -17.11
N PHE A 209 4.95 24.68 -16.26
CA PHE A 209 6.10 24.30 -15.42
C PHE A 209 7.01 23.24 -16.05
N THR A 210 6.72 22.73 -17.26
CA THR A 210 7.59 21.76 -17.95
C THR A 210 7.76 22.06 -19.44
N GLU A 211 8.97 21.85 -19.97
CA GLU A 211 9.28 21.97 -21.40
C GLU A 211 10.51 21.10 -21.76
N PRO A 212 10.38 20.06 -22.60
CA PRO A 212 9.16 19.56 -23.23
C PRO A 212 8.20 18.87 -22.25
N SER A 213 6.91 18.99 -22.55
CA SER A 213 5.79 18.37 -21.82
C SER A 213 5.16 17.21 -22.59
N ALA A 214 4.69 16.19 -21.87
CA ALA A 214 4.00 15.05 -22.44
C ALA A 214 2.91 14.49 -21.50
N GLU A 215 1.86 13.96 -22.09
CA GLU A 215 0.88 13.12 -21.39
C GLU A 215 1.10 11.67 -21.79
N VAL A 216 0.79 10.76 -20.86
CA VAL A 216 0.92 9.33 -21.09
C VAL A 216 -0.44 8.69 -21.01
N ASP A 217 -0.78 7.99 -22.08
CA ASP A 217 -1.99 7.20 -22.17
C ASP A 217 -1.64 5.71 -22.23
N VAL A 218 -2.48 4.90 -21.60
CA VAL A 218 -2.43 3.43 -21.68
C VAL A 218 -3.59 2.92 -22.51
N MET A 219 -3.37 1.85 -23.29
CA MET A 219 -4.45 1.18 -24.01
C MET A 219 -5.30 0.40 -23.03
N GLY A 220 -6.55 0.81 -22.85
CA GLY A 220 -7.54 0.06 -22.07
C GLY A 220 -7.95 -1.23 -22.78
N LYS A 221 -8.46 -2.20 -22.02
CA LYS A 221 -8.98 -3.48 -22.56
C LYS A 221 -10.16 -3.31 -23.53
N ASN A 222 -10.82 -2.15 -23.49
CA ASN A 222 -11.87 -1.75 -24.42
C ASN A 222 -11.35 -1.18 -25.75
N GLY A 223 -10.03 -1.22 -25.99
CA GLY A 223 -9.39 -0.70 -27.20
C GLY A 223 -9.32 0.83 -27.28
N LYS A 224 -9.53 1.55 -26.18
CA LYS A 224 -9.44 3.01 -26.11
C LYS A 224 -8.23 3.45 -25.30
N TRP A 225 -7.57 4.51 -25.76
CA TRP A 225 -6.52 5.18 -25.00
C TRP A 225 -7.10 5.92 -23.80
N LEU A 226 -6.50 5.72 -22.63
CA LEU A 226 -6.89 6.35 -21.38
C LEU A 226 -5.69 7.10 -20.82
N GLU A 227 -5.83 8.41 -20.66
CA GLU A 227 -4.82 9.26 -20.03
C GLU A 227 -4.68 8.90 -18.55
N VAL A 228 -3.46 8.64 -18.11
CA VAL A 228 -3.16 8.22 -16.73
C VAL A 228 -2.26 9.19 -15.97
N LEU A 229 -1.39 9.93 -16.69
CA LEU A 229 -0.44 10.85 -16.07
C LEU A 229 0.03 11.94 -17.04
N GLY A 230 0.37 13.09 -16.48
CA GLY A 230 1.09 14.18 -17.15
C GLY A 230 2.54 14.23 -16.67
N CYS A 231 3.47 14.62 -17.53
CA CYS A 231 4.88 14.68 -17.20
C CYS A 231 5.65 15.65 -18.09
N GLY A 232 6.90 15.94 -17.74
CA GLY A 232 7.79 16.72 -18.60
C GLY A 232 9.12 17.04 -17.94
N MET A 233 10.02 17.64 -18.72
CA MET A 233 11.27 18.20 -18.20
C MET A 233 10.97 19.51 -17.48
N VAL A 234 11.49 19.72 -16.28
CA VAL A 234 11.21 20.91 -15.47
C VAL A 234 11.64 22.16 -16.24
N HIS A 235 10.74 23.14 -16.33
CA HIS A 235 10.98 24.36 -17.08
C HIS A 235 12.12 25.19 -16.43
N PRO A 236 13.07 25.76 -17.21
CA PRO A 236 14.21 26.52 -16.65
C PRO A 236 13.83 27.64 -15.68
N ASN A 237 12.73 28.35 -15.95
CA ASN A 237 12.19 29.38 -15.03
C ASN A 237 11.82 28.83 -13.65
N VAL A 238 11.27 27.61 -13.58
CA VAL A 238 10.88 27.00 -12.31
C VAL A 238 12.13 26.71 -11.47
N LEU A 239 13.17 26.13 -12.08
CA LEU A 239 14.47 25.90 -11.44
C LEU A 239 15.09 27.21 -10.95
N ARG A 240 15.12 28.23 -11.81
CA ARG A 240 15.68 29.55 -11.47
C ARG A 240 14.93 30.22 -10.32
N ASN A 241 13.61 30.11 -10.27
CA ASN A 241 12.77 30.69 -9.22
C ASN A 241 13.00 30.06 -7.83
N VAL A 242 13.54 28.86 -7.77
CA VAL A 242 13.91 28.17 -6.52
C VAL A 242 15.42 28.15 -6.26
N GLY A 243 16.22 28.86 -7.06
CA GLY A 243 17.66 28.99 -6.86
C GLY A 243 18.47 27.77 -7.34
N ILE A 244 17.97 27.05 -8.35
CA ILE A 244 18.69 25.97 -9.03
C ILE A 244 19.09 26.45 -10.44
N ASP A 245 20.36 26.28 -10.79
CA ASP A 245 20.89 26.72 -12.09
C ASP A 245 20.53 25.72 -13.21
N PRO A 246 19.68 26.10 -14.19
CA PRO A 246 19.29 25.22 -15.30
C PRO A 246 20.42 24.93 -16.29
N GLU A 247 21.53 25.67 -16.27
CA GLU A 247 22.70 25.37 -17.10
C GLU A 247 23.54 24.20 -16.53
N VAL A 248 23.38 23.91 -15.24
CA VAL A 248 24.08 22.82 -14.53
C VAL A 248 23.17 21.62 -14.31
N TYR A 249 21.94 21.87 -13.88
CA TYR A 249 20.99 20.84 -13.48
C TYR A 249 19.82 20.75 -14.43
N SER A 250 19.36 19.52 -14.62
CA SER A 250 18.11 19.23 -15.31
C SER A 250 17.28 18.28 -14.46
N GLY A 251 15.99 18.19 -14.79
CA GLY A 251 15.09 17.36 -14.02
C GLY A 251 13.83 17.06 -14.78
N PHE A 252 13.10 16.04 -14.33
CA PHE A 252 11.76 15.78 -14.81
C PHE A 252 10.80 15.69 -13.64
N ALA A 253 9.55 16.04 -13.93
CA ALA A 253 8.44 15.85 -13.01
C ALA A 253 7.32 15.07 -13.69
N PHE A 254 6.51 14.40 -12.89
CA PHE A 254 5.29 13.73 -13.33
C PHE A 254 4.20 13.88 -12.29
N GLY A 255 2.95 13.85 -12.72
CA GLY A 255 1.77 13.90 -11.87
C GLY A 255 0.73 12.91 -12.36
N MET A 256 0.14 12.16 -11.43
CA MET A 256 -0.84 11.12 -11.72
C MET A 256 -1.98 11.15 -10.70
N GLY A 257 -3.20 10.89 -11.18
CA GLY A 257 -4.39 10.80 -10.34
C GLY A 257 -4.57 9.40 -9.77
N MET A 258 -4.62 9.27 -8.44
CA MET A 258 -4.63 7.97 -7.76
C MET A 258 -5.94 7.22 -7.99
N GLU A 259 -7.07 7.91 -7.98
CA GLU A 259 -8.37 7.31 -8.23
C GLU A 259 -8.42 6.70 -9.63
N ARG A 260 -7.93 7.40 -10.65
CA ARG A 260 -7.92 6.88 -12.02
C ARG A 260 -7.03 5.63 -12.15
N LEU A 261 -5.83 5.64 -11.56
CA LEU A 261 -4.97 4.44 -11.53
C LEU A 261 -5.64 3.28 -10.79
N THR A 262 -6.31 3.58 -9.68
CA THR A 262 -7.05 2.59 -8.86
C THR A 262 -8.22 1.99 -9.64
N MET A 263 -8.98 2.82 -10.37
CA MET A 263 -10.07 2.36 -11.25
C MET A 263 -9.56 1.41 -12.32
N LEU A 264 -8.48 1.78 -13.02
CA LEU A 264 -7.92 0.96 -14.08
C LEU A 264 -7.36 -0.36 -13.56
N ARG A 265 -6.71 -0.35 -12.39
CA ARG A 265 -6.13 -1.55 -11.79
C ARG A 265 -7.19 -2.53 -11.30
N TYR A 266 -8.23 -2.04 -10.64
CA TYR A 266 -9.23 -2.89 -9.97
C TYR A 266 -10.57 -2.99 -10.71
N GLY A 267 -10.72 -2.30 -11.85
CA GLY A 267 -11.94 -2.32 -12.64
C GLY A 267 -13.11 -1.56 -12.02
N VAL A 268 -12.84 -0.49 -11.25
CA VAL A 268 -13.91 0.36 -10.68
C VAL A 268 -14.44 1.28 -11.77
N THR A 269 -15.78 1.34 -11.91
CA THR A 269 -16.43 2.04 -13.03
C THR A 269 -16.74 3.51 -12.77
N ASP A 270 -17.00 3.88 -11.51
CA ASP A 270 -17.42 5.23 -11.12
C ASP A 270 -16.51 5.76 -10.02
N LEU A 271 -15.87 6.90 -10.26
CA LEU A 271 -14.89 7.47 -9.34
C LEU A 271 -15.53 7.89 -8.01
N ARG A 272 -16.79 8.32 -8.04
CA ARG A 272 -17.51 8.84 -6.85
C ARG A 272 -17.65 7.79 -5.75
N SER A 273 -17.69 6.51 -6.13
CA SER A 273 -17.80 5.38 -5.20
C SER A 273 -16.68 5.31 -4.16
N PHE A 274 -15.50 5.88 -4.46
CA PHE A 274 -14.41 5.99 -3.47
C PHE A 274 -14.76 6.89 -2.29
N PHE A 275 -15.57 7.94 -2.50
CA PHE A 275 -15.91 8.91 -1.46
C PHE A 275 -17.28 8.67 -0.83
N GLU A 276 -18.12 7.85 -1.46
CA GLU A 276 -19.38 7.35 -0.86
C GLU A 276 -19.12 6.41 0.33
N ASN A 277 -17.95 5.74 0.36
CA ASN A 277 -17.51 4.87 1.45
C ASN A 277 -18.49 3.72 1.80
N ASP A 278 -19.14 3.14 0.79
CA ASP A 278 -19.99 1.96 1.01
C ASP A 278 -19.16 0.76 1.51
N LEU A 279 -19.53 0.22 2.67
CA LEU A 279 -18.79 -0.89 3.29
C LEU A 279 -18.72 -2.14 2.40
N ARG A 280 -19.72 -2.38 1.54
CA ARG A 280 -19.73 -3.51 0.60
C ARG A 280 -18.72 -3.32 -0.53
N PHE A 281 -18.49 -2.06 -0.93
CA PHE A 281 -17.44 -1.70 -1.87
C PHE A 281 -16.06 -1.85 -1.21
N LEU A 282 -15.85 -1.21 -0.06
CA LEU A 282 -14.55 -1.20 0.62
C LEU A 282 -14.07 -2.61 1.03
N LYS A 283 -14.99 -3.50 1.44
CA LYS A 283 -14.65 -4.88 1.83
C LYS A 283 -14.09 -5.74 0.68
N GLN A 284 -14.29 -5.35 -0.58
CA GLN A 284 -13.74 -6.07 -1.75
C GLN A 284 -12.22 -5.89 -1.88
N PHE A 285 -11.64 -4.90 -1.20
CA PHE A 285 -10.22 -4.56 -1.26
C PHE A 285 -9.44 -4.95 0.00
N LYS A 286 -9.95 -5.92 0.78
CA LYS A 286 -9.20 -6.50 1.90
C LYS A 286 -8.01 -7.31 1.37
#